data_AF-A0A6C1EDL2-F1
#
_entry.id   AF-A0A6C1EDL2-F1
#
_cell.length_a   1.000
_cell.length_b   1.000
_cell.length_c   1.000
_cell.angle_alpha   90.00
_cell.angle_beta   90.00
_cell.angle_gamma   90.00
#
_symmetry.space_group_name_H-M   'P 1'
#
loop_
_entity.id
_entity.type
_entity.pdbx_description
1 polymer ?
#
loop_
_entity_poly.entity_id
_entity_poly.type
_entity_poly.pdbx_seq_one_letter_code
_entity_poly.pdbx_strand_id
1 'polypeptide(L)'
;MKPFPYSTWHWSRTIRPLSRCLPGTCVLQQSSRLTSKRYLYHSTSRQQQQGFLPESELAQYRDYYQGLKGAINEIPEPVASKSPSLITLHKRLQLPNELTYSTLSRCLTCPSAKLPDKINDPSKGAAFINTVPTNKYLDNHGLNIMGKNLLSYHVTKSIIQKYPRLPTVVLNAAVNAYISEIVLAHIAKYWGIEVETTSVLSRYLKMEPFEFTLGKLRFFNNSLNSKDGIELITGKNFSETSALAMSVRSIIAAIWAVTEQRDSQAVYKFIDDHIMSRKLDITKMFQFEQPTRELAMLCRREGLEKPVSKLVAESGRLSKSPVFIVHVFSGEETLGEGYGSSLKEAKARAATDALMKWYCYEPLAQQEPVIDPGTVVV
;
A
#
# COMPACT_ATOMS: atom_id res chain seq x y z
N MET A 1 -2.97 -44.71 0.15
CA MET A 1 -4.24 -44.89 -0.60
C MET A 1 -4.65 -46.36 -0.57
N LYS A 2 -5.66 -46.68 0.26
CA LYS A 2 -6.62 -47.80 0.16
C LYS A 2 -7.72 -47.49 1.21
N PRO A 3 -9.00 -47.32 0.82
CA PRO A 3 -10.09 -46.88 1.71
C PRO A 3 -11.04 -48.04 2.05
N PHE A 4 -11.82 -47.91 3.15
CA PHE A 4 -13.19 -48.46 3.40
C PHE A 4 -13.52 -48.33 4.92
N PRO A 5 -14.78 -48.35 5.38
CA PRO A 5 -16.05 -48.19 4.68
C PRO A 5 -17.05 -47.19 5.32
N TYR A 6 -18.14 -46.99 4.57
CA TYR A 6 -19.35 -46.21 4.79
C TYR A 6 -20.16 -46.58 6.05
N SER A 7 -20.86 -45.60 6.62
CA SER A 7 -22.14 -45.84 7.30
C SER A 7 -23.19 -44.81 6.88
N THR A 8 -24.31 -45.34 6.38
CA THR A 8 -25.52 -44.65 5.95
C THR A 8 -26.58 -44.82 7.03
N TRP A 9 -27.32 -43.77 7.38
CA TRP A 9 -28.55 -43.88 8.16
C TRP A 9 -29.74 -43.41 7.33
N HIS A 10 -30.68 -44.34 7.15
CA HIS A 10 -31.92 -44.19 6.41
C HIS A 10 -33.02 -43.51 7.24
N TRP A 11 -33.95 -42.93 6.48
CA TRP A 11 -35.21 -42.31 6.85
C TRP A 11 -36.23 -43.28 7.47
N SER A 12 -37.14 -42.73 8.28
CA SER A 12 -38.49 -43.27 8.48
C SER A 12 -39.54 -42.15 8.48
N ARG A 13 -40.39 -42.15 7.45
CA ARG A 13 -41.69 -41.45 7.37
C ARG A 13 -42.77 -42.34 8.01
N THR A 14 -43.81 -41.72 8.59
CA THR A 14 -45.25 -42.09 8.40
C THR A 14 -46.14 -41.08 9.18
N ILE A 15 -46.96 -40.25 8.52
CA ILE A 15 -48.36 -40.42 8.02
C ILE A 15 -49.45 -40.08 9.08
N ARG A 16 -50.32 -39.10 8.72
CA ARG A 16 -51.58 -38.69 9.39
C ARG A 16 -52.72 -39.71 9.14
N PRO A 17 -53.87 -39.65 9.86
CA PRO A 17 -55.08 -38.96 9.32
C PRO A 17 -55.98 -38.26 10.39
N LEU A 18 -56.71 -37.18 10.06
CA LEU A 18 -58.20 -37.00 9.96
C LEU A 18 -59.05 -37.62 11.10
N SER A 19 -60.21 -37.12 11.57
CA SER A 19 -61.02 -35.89 11.49
C SER A 19 -62.36 -36.15 12.22
N ARG A 20 -63.00 -35.11 12.79
CA ARG A 20 -64.45 -34.95 13.10
C ARG A 20 -65.13 -35.80 14.20
N CYS A 21 -65.76 -35.14 15.19
CA CYS A 21 -67.22 -34.96 15.30
C CYS A 21 -67.63 -34.27 16.64
N LEU A 22 -68.51 -33.27 16.54
CA LEU A 22 -69.42 -32.68 17.56
C LEU A 22 -70.65 -33.61 17.73
N PRO A 23 -71.56 -33.49 18.76
CA PRO A 23 -72.28 -32.30 19.26
C PRO A 23 -72.41 -32.29 20.81
N GLY A 24 -73.04 -31.37 21.55
CA GLY A 24 -73.88 -30.18 21.31
C GLY A 24 -74.82 -30.05 22.52
N THR A 25 -75.09 -28.84 23.00
CA THR A 25 -76.36 -28.51 23.69
C THR A 25 -76.62 -27.01 23.61
N CYS A 26 -77.90 -26.72 23.41
CA CYS A 26 -78.51 -25.45 23.03
C CYS A 26 -79.40 -25.01 24.18
N VAL A 27 -79.40 -23.73 24.56
CA VAL A 27 -80.51 -23.11 25.29
C VAL A 27 -80.76 -21.71 24.71
N LEU A 28 -82.00 -21.56 24.22
CA LEU A 28 -82.66 -20.35 23.69
C LEU A 28 -82.86 -19.32 24.83
N GLN A 29 -82.47 -18.06 24.66
CA GLN A 29 -83.17 -16.95 24.00
C GLN A 29 -84.14 -16.20 24.93
N GLN A 30 -83.82 -14.94 25.23
CA GLN A 30 -84.83 -13.90 25.41
C GLN A 30 -84.33 -12.59 24.77
N SER A 31 -85.19 -12.06 23.91
CA SER A 31 -85.03 -10.84 23.14
C SER A 31 -85.66 -9.66 23.88
N SER A 32 -85.00 -8.51 23.87
CA SER A 32 -85.66 -7.22 24.03
C SER A 32 -85.03 -6.21 23.07
N ARG A 33 -85.88 -5.63 22.21
CA ARG A 33 -85.53 -4.55 21.30
C ARG A 33 -85.63 -3.24 22.07
N LEU A 34 -84.55 -2.47 22.11
CA LEU A 34 -84.58 -1.04 22.38
C LEU A 34 -83.87 -0.32 21.23
N THR A 35 -84.65 0.50 20.54
CA THR A 35 -84.25 1.41 19.48
C THR A 35 -83.39 2.53 20.06
N SER A 36 -82.18 2.74 19.55
CA SER A 36 -81.47 4.00 19.75
C SER A 36 -80.58 4.36 18.55
N LYS A 37 -80.84 5.58 18.09
CA LYS A 37 -80.35 6.36 16.95
C LYS A 37 -78.93 6.05 16.46
N ARG A 38 -78.80 5.85 15.14
CA ARG A 38 -77.54 5.99 14.39
C ARG A 38 -77.05 7.43 14.51
N TYR A 39 -75.97 7.65 15.25
CA TYR A 39 -75.19 8.87 15.11
C TYR A 39 -74.35 8.76 13.84
N LEU A 40 -74.74 9.51 12.82
CA LEU A 40 -73.88 9.83 11.69
C LEU A 40 -72.72 10.66 12.25
N TYR A 41 -71.54 10.07 12.37
CA TYR A 41 -70.31 10.84 12.52
C TYR A 41 -70.09 11.60 11.21
N HIS A 42 -70.46 12.88 11.21
CA HIS A 42 -69.98 13.80 10.19
C HIS A 42 -68.47 13.90 10.33
N SER A 43 -67.78 13.45 9.29
CA SER A 43 -66.37 13.71 9.03
C SER A 43 -66.18 15.22 8.89
N THR A 44 -65.84 15.90 9.98
CA THR A 44 -65.13 17.17 9.89
C THR A 44 -63.75 16.87 9.33
N SER A 45 -63.58 17.12 8.04
CA SER A 45 -62.28 17.33 7.42
C SER A 45 -61.63 18.54 8.09
N ARG A 46 -60.94 18.29 9.21
CA ARG A 46 -59.83 19.16 9.59
C ARG A 46 -58.87 19.07 8.41
N GLN A 47 -58.84 20.11 7.57
CA GLN A 47 -57.65 20.44 6.82
C GLN A 47 -56.54 20.54 7.86
N GLN A 48 -55.80 19.44 8.05
CA GLN A 48 -54.45 19.52 8.57
C GLN A 48 -53.73 20.38 7.56
N GLN A 49 -53.60 21.68 7.88
CA GLN A 49 -52.50 22.46 7.38
C GLN A 49 -51.27 21.63 7.71
N GLN A 50 -50.69 20.98 6.69
CA GLN A 50 -49.33 20.48 6.78
C GLN A 50 -48.49 21.72 7.06
N GLY A 51 -48.25 21.99 8.34
CA GLY A 51 -47.23 22.95 8.72
C GLY A 51 -45.98 22.51 8.00
N PHE A 52 -45.42 23.38 7.15
CA PHE A 52 -44.07 23.21 6.64
C PHE A 52 -43.18 22.99 7.87
N LEU A 53 -42.80 21.75 8.12
CA LEU A 53 -41.76 21.48 9.10
C LEU A 53 -40.54 22.25 8.60
N PRO A 54 -39.89 23.08 9.45
CA PRO A 54 -38.61 23.70 9.11
C PRO A 54 -37.69 22.62 8.54
N GLU A 55 -36.93 22.94 7.49
CA GLU A 55 -36.12 21.99 6.73
C GLU A 55 -35.48 20.94 7.64
N SER A 56 -35.77 19.66 7.39
CA SER A 56 -35.22 18.60 8.23
C SER A 56 -33.69 18.59 8.07
N GLU A 57 -32.94 18.71 9.16
CA GLU A 57 -31.46 18.59 9.21
C GLU A 57 -30.94 17.36 8.45
N LEU A 58 -31.70 16.27 8.45
CA LEU A 58 -31.38 15.06 7.69
C LEU A 58 -31.36 15.32 6.18
N ALA A 59 -32.32 16.09 5.65
CA ALA A 59 -32.36 16.47 4.24
C ALA A 59 -31.16 17.35 3.88
N GLN A 60 -30.83 18.34 4.71
CA GLN A 60 -29.65 19.19 4.52
C GLN A 60 -28.35 18.37 4.52
N TYR A 61 -28.20 17.44 5.45
CA TYR A 61 -27.06 16.51 5.46
C TYR A 61 -27.02 15.62 4.22
N ARG A 62 -28.18 15.11 3.76
CA ARG A 62 -28.29 14.31 2.55
C ARG A 62 -27.85 15.10 1.31
N ASP A 63 -28.26 16.35 1.20
CA ASP A 63 -27.91 17.24 0.09
C ASP A 63 -26.42 17.57 0.12
N TYR A 64 -25.85 17.85 1.30
CA TYR A 64 -24.39 17.99 1.49
C TYR A 64 -23.64 16.72 1.05
N TYR A 65 -24.09 15.53 1.48
CA TYR A 65 -23.47 14.27 1.12
C TYR A 65 -23.52 14.03 -0.40
N GLN A 66 -24.65 14.35 -1.04
CA GLN A 66 -24.80 14.26 -2.50
C GLN A 66 -23.88 15.23 -3.23
N GLY A 67 -23.77 16.47 -2.74
CA GLY A 67 -22.84 17.48 -3.26
C GLY A 67 -21.39 17.02 -3.16
N LEU A 68 -20.98 16.50 -1.99
CA LEU A 68 -19.64 15.95 -1.78
C LEU A 68 -19.36 14.76 -2.72
N LYS A 69 -20.33 13.87 -2.89
CA LYS A 69 -20.22 12.74 -3.83
C LYS A 69 -20.09 13.22 -5.28
N GLY A 70 -20.83 14.25 -5.67
CA GLY A 70 -20.68 14.91 -6.97
C GLY A 70 -19.27 15.46 -7.17
N ALA A 71 -18.77 16.22 -6.20
CA ALA A 71 -17.43 16.80 -6.23
C ALA A 71 -16.31 15.73 -6.31
N ILE A 72 -16.46 14.59 -5.62
CA ILE A 72 -15.49 13.48 -5.71
C ILE A 72 -15.55 12.75 -7.05
N ASN A 73 -16.73 12.65 -7.66
CA ASN A 73 -16.90 11.94 -8.93
C ASN A 73 -16.41 12.72 -10.15
N GLU A 74 -16.50 14.05 -10.10
CA GLU A 74 -16.11 14.96 -11.18
C GLU A 74 -14.74 15.60 -10.95
N ILE A 75 -14.35 15.82 -9.69
CA ILE A 75 -13.17 16.59 -9.26
C ILE A 75 -13.05 17.90 -10.05
N PRO A 76 -13.99 18.85 -9.87
CA PRO A 76 -14.00 20.09 -10.64
C PRO A 76 -12.74 20.92 -10.36
N GLU A 77 -12.06 21.38 -11.42
CA GLU A 77 -10.89 22.27 -11.31
C GLU A 77 -11.13 23.54 -10.48
N PRO A 78 -12.27 24.27 -10.55
CA PRO A 78 -12.48 25.46 -9.72
C PRO A 78 -12.61 25.15 -8.23
N VAL A 79 -12.95 23.92 -7.86
CA VAL A 79 -12.98 23.48 -6.44
C VAL A 79 -11.58 23.02 -6.03
N ALA A 80 -10.90 22.23 -6.87
CA ALA A 80 -9.55 21.76 -6.57
C ALA A 80 -8.55 22.92 -6.40
N SER A 81 -8.64 23.95 -7.24
CA SER A 81 -7.78 25.15 -7.17
C SER A 81 -8.01 26.01 -5.92
N LYS A 82 -9.19 25.93 -5.28
CA LYS A 82 -9.45 26.60 -4.00
C LYS A 82 -8.89 25.82 -2.80
N SER A 83 -8.51 24.56 -2.98
CA SER A 83 -8.00 23.72 -1.89
C SER A 83 -6.60 24.16 -1.46
N PRO A 84 -6.42 24.64 -0.22
CA PRO A 84 -5.11 25.09 0.26
C PRO A 84 -4.10 23.92 0.38
N SER A 85 -4.58 22.71 0.73
CA SER A 85 -3.73 21.52 0.83
C SER A 85 -3.11 21.16 -0.53
N LEU A 86 -3.92 21.18 -1.60
CA LEU A 86 -3.43 20.87 -2.95
C LEU A 86 -2.43 21.92 -3.44
N ILE A 87 -2.70 23.21 -3.21
CA ILE A 87 -1.79 24.29 -3.59
C ILE A 87 -0.44 24.15 -2.87
N THR A 88 -0.47 23.95 -1.55
CA THR A 88 0.77 23.81 -0.77
C THR A 88 1.56 22.59 -1.16
N LEU A 89 0.91 21.45 -1.44
CA LEU A 89 1.56 20.24 -1.93
C LEU A 89 2.18 20.45 -3.32
N HIS A 90 1.46 21.09 -4.24
CA HIS A 90 1.97 21.41 -5.59
C HIS A 90 3.23 22.26 -5.52
N LYS A 91 3.22 23.33 -4.69
CA LYS A 91 4.38 24.20 -4.50
C LYS A 91 5.54 23.53 -3.77
N ARG A 92 5.26 22.72 -2.75
CA ARG A 92 6.28 22.01 -1.96
C ARG A 92 7.11 21.05 -2.83
N LEU A 93 6.45 20.35 -3.75
CA LEU A 93 7.09 19.37 -4.64
C LEU A 93 7.58 19.98 -5.96
N GLN A 94 7.42 21.30 -6.14
CA GLN A 94 7.79 22.02 -7.36
C GLN A 94 7.24 21.35 -8.63
N LEU A 95 5.97 20.93 -8.58
CA LEU A 95 5.33 20.20 -9.68
C LEU A 95 5.21 21.07 -10.94
N PRO A 96 5.21 20.46 -12.14
CA PRO A 96 5.00 21.19 -13.40
C PRO A 96 3.67 21.94 -13.38
N ASN A 97 3.64 23.12 -14.00
CA ASN A 97 2.44 23.96 -14.05
C ASN A 97 1.32 23.35 -14.93
N GLU A 98 1.69 22.46 -15.84
CA GLU A 98 0.79 21.66 -16.67
C GLU A 98 -0.02 20.66 -15.85
N LEU A 99 0.47 20.26 -14.67
CA LEU A 99 -0.26 19.39 -13.76
C LEU A 99 -1.36 20.16 -13.04
N THR A 100 -2.60 19.89 -13.43
CA THR A 100 -3.79 20.51 -12.84
C THR A 100 -4.07 20.05 -11.41
N TYR A 101 -4.79 20.87 -10.64
CA TYR A 101 -5.14 20.53 -9.25
C TYR A 101 -6.18 19.40 -9.19
N SER A 102 -7.05 19.29 -10.20
CA SER A 102 -7.94 18.13 -10.36
C SER A 102 -7.16 16.83 -10.48
N THR A 103 -6.08 16.79 -11.27
CA THR A 103 -5.24 15.61 -11.43
C THR A 103 -4.53 15.27 -10.12
N LEU A 104 -4.06 16.28 -9.39
CA LEU A 104 -3.44 16.08 -8.08
C LEU A 104 -4.43 15.53 -7.04
N SER A 105 -5.65 16.06 -7.01
CA SER A 105 -6.74 15.53 -6.18
C SER A 105 -7.09 14.10 -6.58
N ARG A 106 -7.14 13.77 -7.88
CA ARG A 106 -7.33 12.39 -8.35
C ARG A 106 -6.27 11.45 -7.82
N CYS A 107 -5.01 11.88 -7.76
CA CYS A 107 -3.91 11.07 -7.22
C CYS A 107 -4.10 10.72 -5.74
N LEU A 108 -4.83 11.54 -4.99
CA LEU A 108 -5.23 11.33 -3.60
C LEU A 108 -6.54 10.53 -3.46
N THR A 109 -7.22 10.17 -4.56
CA THR A 109 -8.44 9.35 -4.54
C THR A 109 -8.11 7.86 -4.78
N CYS A 110 -8.10 7.04 -3.74
CA CYS A 110 -8.00 5.59 -3.89
C CYS A 110 -9.33 4.95 -4.33
N PRO A 111 -9.29 3.79 -5.01
CA PRO A 111 -10.48 3.07 -5.44
C PRO A 111 -11.34 2.67 -4.23
N SER A 112 -12.55 3.22 -4.15
CA SER A 112 -13.50 2.93 -3.06
C SER A 112 -14.96 2.82 -3.56
N ALA A 113 -15.15 2.06 -4.64
CA ALA A 113 -16.45 1.96 -5.32
C ALA A 113 -17.57 1.30 -4.48
N LYS A 114 -17.28 0.20 -3.78
CA LYS A 114 -18.23 -0.49 -2.90
C LYS A 114 -17.50 -0.99 -1.65
N LEU A 115 -18.08 -0.71 -0.50
CA LEU A 115 -17.63 -1.29 0.76
C LEU A 115 -18.31 -2.66 0.94
N PRO A 116 -17.57 -3.73 1.28
CA PRO A 116 -18.20 -5.01 1.58
C PRO A 116 -18.93 -4.96 2.93
N ASP A 117 -20.24 -5.26 2.93
CA ASP A 117 -21.09 -5.18 4.12
C ASP A 117 -20.59 -6.05 5.29
N LYS A 118 -19.93 -7.17 4.99
CA LYS A 118 -19.38 -8.09 6.00
C LYS A 118 -18.25 -7.49 6.85
N ILE A 119 -17.60 -6.44 6.37
CA ILE A 119 -16.43 -5.82 7.04
C ILE A 119 -16.88 -4.61 7.86
N ASN A 120 -18.02 -3.99 7.54
CA ASN A 120 -18.52 -2.80 8.24
C ASN A 120 -19.38 -3.19 9.45
N ASP A 121 -18.77 -3.86 10.42
CA ASP A 121 -19.42 -4.26 11.68
C ASP A 121 -18.63 -3.67 12.86
N PRO A 122 -19.13 -2.58 13.47
CA PRO A 122 -18.46 -1.92 14.60
C PRO A 122 -18.23 -2.87 15.79
N SER A 123 -19.13 -3.84 15.99
CA SER A 123 -19.03 -4.85 17.06
C SER A 123 -17.84 -5.77 16.88
N LYS A 124 -17.35 -5.91 15.63
CA LYS A 124 -16.14 -6.67 15.28
C LYS A 124 -14.90 -5.79 15.12
N GLY A 125 -14.97 -4.52 15.51
CA GLY A 125 -13.84 -3.58 15.50
C GLY A 125 -13.60 -2.87 14.17
N ALA A 126 -14.59 -2.81 13.27
CA ALA A 126 -14.46 -2.05 12.02
C ALA A 126 -15.65 -1.15 11.70
N ALA A 127 -15.35 0.11 11.42
CA ALA A 127 -16.32 1.10 10.96
C ALA A 127 -15.71 2.02 9.90
N PHE A 128 -16.28 2.02 8.69
CA PHE A 128 -15.82 2.83 7.57
C PHE A 128 -16.80 3.97 7.31
N ILE A 129 -16.68 5.04 8.09
CA ILE A 129 -17.61 6.19 8.09
C ILE A 129 -17.01 7.47 7.49
N ASN A 130 -15.76 7.38 7.03
CA ASN A 130 -14.96 8.53 6.62
C ASN A 130 -15.05 8.80 5.12
N THR A 131 -15.03 7.75 4.28
CA THR A 131 -14.99 7.91 2.82
C THR A 131 -16.38 7.88 2.17
N VAL A 132 -16.44 8.37 0.94
CA VAL A 132 -17.63 8.39 0.08
C VAL A 132 -17.32 7.55 -1.16
N PRO A 133 -18.30 6.80 -1.72
CA PRO A 133 -18.07 5.99 -2.91
C PRO A 133 -17.55 6.80 -4.08
N THR A 134 -16.44 6.35 -4.67
CA THR A 134 -15.75 7.03 -5.78
C THR A 134 -16.24 6.57 -7.14
N ASN A 135 -16.06 7.42 -8.14
CA ASN A 135 -16.21 7.06 -9.54
C ASN A 135 -15.18 5.99 -9.94
N LYS A 136 -15.62 4.98 -10.70
CA LYS A 136 -14.78 3.87 -11.19
C LYS A 136 -13.69 4.33 -12.17
N TYR A 137 -13.93 5.40 -12.92
CA TYR A 137 -13.00 5.87 -13.96
C TYR A 137 -12.06 6.99 -13.48
N LEU A 138 -12.38 7.61 -12.35
CA LEU A 138 -11.66 8.77 -11.80
C LEU A 138 -11.06 8.45 -10.42
N ASP A 139 -10.32 7.35 -10.37
CA ASP A 139 -9.49 6.98 -9.22
C ASP A 139 -8.00 7.02 -9.57
N ASN A 140 -7.15 6.78 -8.57
CA ASN A 140 -5.70 6.69 -8.74
C ASN A 140 -5.21 5.28 -9.13
N HIS A 141 -6.09 4.31 -9.37
CA HIS A 141 -5.69 2.91 -9.55
C HIS A 141 -4.80 2.74 -10.80
N GLY A 142 -5.22 3.27 -11.95
CA GLY A 142 -4.45 3.21 -13.19
C GLY A 142 -3.12 3.98 -13.11
N LEU A 143 -3.16 5.18 -12.52
CA LEU A 143 -1.97 6.01 -12.30
C LEU A 143 -0.97 5.31 -11.37
N ASN A 144 -1.44 4.69 -10.29
CA ASN A 144 -0.61 3.91 -9.37
C ASN A 144 0.15 2.77 -10.08
N ILE A 145 -0.51 2.06 -11.01
CA ILE A 145 0.15 0.99 -11.79
C ILE A 145 1.27 1.58 -12.65
N MET A 146 1.00 2.67 -13.36
CA MET A 146 2.00 3.32 -14.20
C MET A 146 3.19 3.82 -13.37
N GLY A 147 2.92 4.48 -12.24
CA GLY A 147 3.96 4.95 -11.33
C GLY A 147 4.80 3.83 -10.73
N LYS A 148 4.17 2.68 -10.44
CA LYS A 148 4.89 1.48 -10.00
C LYS A 148 5.85 0.99 -11.08
N ASN A 149 5.41 0.95 -12.34
CA ASN A 149 6.25 0.53 -13.46
C ASN A 149 7.41 1.51 -13.67
N LEU A 150 7.15 2.82 -13.63
CA LEU A 150 8.18 3.85 -13.76
C LEU A 150 9.25 3.74 -12.68
N LEU A 151 8.84 3.63 -11.41
CA LEU A 151 9.75 3.41 -10.29
C LEU A 151 10.56 2.13 -10.47
N SER A 152 9.89 1.02 -10.80
CA SER A 152 10.55 -0.28 -10.95
C SER A 152 11.57 -0.26 -12.09
N TYR A 153 11.25 0.40 -13.20
CA TYR A 153 12.16 0.58 -14.33
C TYR A 153 13.36 1.46 -13.94
N HIS A 154 13.09 2.68 -13.46
CA HIS A 154 14.12 3.69 -13.28
C HIS A 154 15.10 3.35 -12.15
N VAL A 155 14.57 2.91 -11.00
CA VAL A 155 15.40 2.55 -9.84
C VAL A 155 16.27 1.35 -10.15
N THR A 156 15.71 0.32 -10.79
CA THR A 156 16.49 -0.86 -11.21
C THR A 156 17.58 -0.48 -12.20
N LYS A 157 17.24 0.34 -13.21
CA LYS A 157 18.22 0.84 -14.18
C LYS A 157 19.35 1.62 -13.49
N SER A 158 19.02 2.52 -12.58
CA SER A 158 20.00 3.35 -11.87
C SER A 158 20.93 2.50 -10.99
N ILE A 159 20.40 1.47 -10.31
CA ILE A 159 21.22 0.54 -9.52
C ILE A 159 22.14 -0.29 -10.42
N ILE A 160 21.66 -0.80 -11.56
CA ILE A 160 22.49 -1.56 -12.52
C ILE A 160 23.58 -0.67 -13.11
N GLN A 161 23.27 0.58 -13.45
CA GLN A 161 24.25 1.54 -13.94
C GLN A 161 25.35 1.81 -12.91
N LYS A 162 24.99 1.87 -11.63
CA LYS A 162 25.94 2.07 -10.54
C LYS A 162 26.74 0.80 -10.20
N TYR A 163 26.09 -0.35 -10.16
CA TYR A 163 26.66 -1.64 -9.77
C TYR A 163 26.31 -2.72 -10.81
N PRO A 164 27.02 -2.79 -11.95
CA PRO A 164 26.67 -3.69 -13.06
C PRO A 164 26.79 -5.17 -12.71
N ARG A 165 27.63 -5.53 -11.73
CA ARG A 165 27.91 -6.93 -11.34
C ARG A 165 27.06 -7.40 -10.16
N LEU A 166 26.09 -6.61 -9.72
CA LEU A 166 25.36 -6.87 -8.48
C LEU A 166 24.56 -8.19 -8.56
N PRO A 167 24.69 -9.13 -7.60
CA PRO A 167 23.90 -10.35 -7.61
C PRO A 167 22.40 -10.07 -7.61
N THR A 168 21.62 -10.85 -8.36
CA THR A 168 20.18 -10.61 -8.57
C THR A 168 19.39 -10.49 -7.27
N VAL A 169 19.71 -11.29 -6.25
CA VAL A 169 19.03 -11.24 -4.94
C VAL A 169 19.33 -9.92 -4.23
N VAL A 170 20.57 -9.45 -4.27
CA VAL A 170 21.01 -8.19 -3.67
C VAL A 170 20.41 -7.01 -4.44
N LEU A 171 20.39 -7.08 -5.77
CA LEU A 171 19.72 -6.09 -6.63
C LEU A 171 18.23 -5.96 -6.27
N ASN A 172 17.50 -7.08 -6.16
CA ASN A 172 16.08 -7.07 -5.79
C ASN A 172 15.85 -6.49 -4.40
N ALA A 173 16.71 -6.83 -3.44
CA ALA A 173 16.65 -6.26 -2.11
C ALA A 173 16.95 -4.76 -2.12
N ALA A 174 17.91 -4.29 -2.93
CA ALA A 174 18.26 -2.88 -3.05
C ALA A 174 17.12 -2.08 -3.69
N VAL A 175 16.53 -2.58 -4.78
CA VAL A 175 15.34 -2.00 -5.40
C VAL A 175 14.21 -1.90 -4.37
N ASN A 176 13.92 -2.97 -3.63
CA ASN A 176 12.90 -2.95 -2.59
C ASN A 176 13.23 -1.94 -1.46
N ALA A 177 14.50 -1.81 -1.07
CA ALA A 177 14.89 -0.82 -0.06
C ALA A 177 14.66 0.63 -0.51
N TYR A 178 14.78 0.94 -1.80
CA TYR A 178 14.44 2.26 -2.36
C TYR A 178 12.92 2.48 -2.52
N ILE A 179 12.18 1.49 -3.03
CA ILE A 179 10.76 1.66 -3.44
C ILE A 179 9.76 0.75 -2.73
N SER A 180 10.11 0.23 -1.56
CA SER A 180 9.17 -0.53 -0.72
C SER A 180 7.96 0.32 -0.34
N GLU A 181 6.85 -0.36 -0.06
CA GLU A 181 5.60 0.29 0.32
C GLU A 181 5.74 1.14 1.59
N ILE A 182 6.48 0.65 2.58
CA ILE A 182 6.73 1.37 3.84
C ILE A 182 7.53 2.65 3.56
N VAL A 183 8.54 2.55 2.70
CA VAL A 183 9.38 3.69 2.30
C VAL A 183 8.57 4.74 1.55
N LEU A 184 7.75 4.32 0.58
CA LEU A 184 6.89 5.24 -0.17
C LEU A 184 5.82 5.87 0.74
N ALA A 185 5.27 5.12 1.70
CA ALA A 185 4.35 5.68 2.69
C ALA A 185 5.03 6.75 3.56
N HIS A 186 6.28 6.51 3.98
CA HIS A 186 7.06 7.50 4.73
C HIS A 186 7.35 8.76 3.90
N ILE A 187 7.68 8.61 2.62
CA ILE A 187 7.85 9.73 1.68
C ILE A 187 6.56 10.52 1.55
N ALA A 188 5.42 9.85 1.39
CA ALA A 188 4.11 10.50 1.32
C ALA A 188 3.80 11.34 2.59
N LYS A 189 4.08 10.78 3.77
CA LYS A 189 3.93 11.49 5.05
C LYS A 189 4.85 12.70 5.13
N TYR A 190 6.10 12.56 4.68
CA TYR A 190 7.06 13.66 4.62
C TYR A 190 6.61 14.77 3.65
N TRP A 191 5.98 14.41 2.53
CA TRP A 191 5.37 15.37 1.61
C TRP A 191 4.14 16.08 2.17
N GLY A 192 3.61 15.64 3.32
CA GLY A 192 2.43 16.20 3.96
C GLY A 192 1.12 15.68 3.37
N ILE A 193 1.11 14.46 2.82
CA ILE A 193 -0.14 13.81 2.39
C ILE A 193 -0.87 13.28 3.63
N GLU A 194 -1.91 14.01 4.02
CA GLU A 194 -2.75 13.68 5.18
C GLU A 194 -3.92 12.77 4.79
N VAL A 195 -4.33 11.88 5.70
CA VAL A 195 -5.45 10.96 5.49
C VAL A 195 -6.76 11.60 5.94
N GLU A 196 -7.85 11.36 5.21
CA GLU A 196 -9.20 11.72 5.66
C GLU A 196 -9.66 10.81 6.80
N THR A 197 -9.35 11.19 8.04
CA THR A 197 -9.76 10.47 9.25
C THR A 197 -11.11 10.95 9.80
N THR A 198 -11.67 12.04 9.26
CA THR A 198 -12.90 12.66 9.77
C THR A 198 -14.13 12.09 9.06
N SER A 199 -15.14 11.68 9.85
CA SER A 199 -16.41 11.19 9.31
C SER A 199 -17.14 12.26 8.49
N VAL A 200 -17.86 11.84 7.44
CA VAL A 200 -18.65 12.74 6.59
C VAL A 200 -19.64 13.59 7.40
N LEU A 201 -20.27 12.99 8.42
CA LEU A 201 -21.20 13.69 9.31
C LEU A 201 -20.49 14.78 10.12
N SER A 202 -19.31 14.49 10.68
CA SER A 202 -18.54 15.47 11.43
C SER A 202 -18.07 16.64 10.56
N ARG A 203 -17.81 16.38 9.27
CA ARG A 203 -17.47 17.42 8.28
C ARG A 203 -18.66 18.34 8.00
N TYR A 204 -19.84 17.77 7.81
CA TYR A 204 -21.09 18.53 7.71
C TYR A 204 -21.33 19.41 8.93
N LEU A 205 -21.20 18.86 10.15
CA LEU A 205 -21.40 19.63 11.39
C LEU A 205 -20.40 20.78 11.56
N LYS A 206 -19.18 20.63 11.03
CA LYS A 206 -18.17 21.70 11.00
C LYS A 206 -18.43 22.72 9.89
N MET A 207 -19.38 22.45 8.98
CA MET A 207 -19.62 23.21 7.76
C MET A 207 -18.34 23.40 6.93
N GLU A 208 -17.51 22.36 6.86
CA GLU A 208 -16.29 22.44 6.06
C GLU A 208 -16.60 22.35 4.55
N PRO A 209 -15.90 23.12 3.72
CA PRO A 209 -16.11 23.10 2.30
C PRO A 209 -15.39 21.89 1.66
N PHE A 210 -15.87 21.42 0.50
CA PHE A 210 -15.43 20.16 -0.13
C PHE A 210 -13.95 20.17 -0.54
N GLU A 211 -13.39 21.36 -0.74
CA GLU A 211 -12.00 21.66 -1.06
C GLU A 211 -11.02 20.97 -0.11
N PHE A 212 -11.31 20.95 1.20
CA PHE A 212 -10.45 20.30 2.19
C PHE A 212 -10.46 18.79 2.02
N THR A 213 -11.65 18.21 1.77
CA THR A 213 -11.77 16.78 1.50
C THR A 213 -11.01 16.38 0.23
N LEU A 214 -11.09 17.20 -0.83
CA LEU A 214 -10.35 16.98 -2.09
C LEU A 214 -8.82 17.02 -1.89
N GLY A 215 -8.35 17.79 -0.92
CA GLY A 215 -6.93 17.93 -0.59
C GLY A 215 -6.36 16.86 0.34
N LYS A 216 -7.18 15.93 0.85
CA LYS A 216 -6.75 14.83 1.72
C LYS A 216 -6.79 13.49 0.98
N LEU A 217 -6.01 12.52 1.43
CA LEU A 217 -5.98 11.16 0.92
C LEU A 217 -7.26 10.41 1.32
N ARG A 218 -7.98 9.92 0.31
CA ARG A 218 -9.29 9.25 0.44
C ARG A 218 -9.15 7.77 0.10
N PHE A 219 -9.42 6.90 1.06
CA PHE A 219 -9.54 5.45 0.88
C PHE A 219 -10.48 4.90 1.95
N PHE A 220 -10.79 3.59 1.90
CA PHE A 220 -11.52 2.95 2.99
C PHE A 220 -10.60 2.77 4.21
N ASN A 221 -10.49 3.79 5.05
CA ASN A 221 -9.80 3.70 6.34
C ASN A 221 -10.78 3.28 7.46
N ASN A 222 -10.35 2.35 8.30
CA ASN A 222 -11.12 1.95 9.47
C ASN A 222 -10.99 3.01 10.57
N SER A 223 -12.10 3.62 10.98
CA SER A 223 -12.14 4.67 12.01
C SER A 223 -11.85 4.12 13.42
N LEU A 224 -12.20 2.85 13.66
CA LEU A 224 -11.97 2.16 14.93
C LEU A 224 -10.64 1.41 14.97
N ASN A 225 -9.74 1.66 14.01
CA ASN A 225 -8.47 0.96 13.94
C ASN A 225 -7.61 1.23 15.19
N SER A 226 -7.07 0.18 15.80
CA SER A 226 -6.19 0.26 16.97
C SER A 226 -6.82 1.02 18.16
N LYS A 227 -8.13 0.84 18.38
CA LYS A 227 -8.80 1.25 19.61
C LYS A 227 -8.71 0.11 20.63
N ASP A 228 -8.44 0.43 21.88
CA ASP A 228 -8.27 -0.53 22.98
C ASP A 228 -7.20 -1.62 22.72
N GLY A 229 -6.22 -1.33 21.85
CA GLY A 229 -5.20 -2.28 21.42
C GLY A 229 -5.72 -3.40 20.50
N ILE A 230 -6.96 -3.28 20.01
CA ILE A 230 -7.59 -4.26 19.10
C ILE A 230 -7.39 -3.78 17.67
N GLU A 231 -6.73 -4.61 16.87
CA GLU A 231 -6.52 -4.37 15.44
C GLU A 231 -7.21 -5.43 14.61
N LEU A 232 -8.11 -4.98 13.72
CA LEU A 232 -8.69 -5.86 12.73
C LEU A 232 -7.70 -6.04 11.57
N ILE A 233 -7.19 -7.26 11.41
CA ILE A 233 -6.34 -7.59 10.27
C ILE A 233 -7.20 -7.63 9.01
N THR A 234 -7.01 -6.61 8.16
CA THR A 234 -7.75 -6.42 6.92
C THR A 234 -6.82 -6.55 5.71
N GLY A 235 -7.41 -6.63 4.51
CA GLY A 235 -6.62 -6.67 3.28
C GLY A 235 -5.95 -5.33 2.98
N LYS A 236 -5.01 -5.36 2.03
CA LYS A 236 -4.20 -4.20 1.61
C LYS A 236 -5.00 -2.94 1.25
N ASN A 237 -6.21 -3.11 0.72
CA ASN A 237 -7.09 -2.02 0.29
C ASN A 237 -7.51 -1.07 1.43
N PHE A 238 -7.40 -1.51 2.69
CA PHE A 238 -7.77 -0.74 3.88
C PHE A 238 -6.55 -0.22 4.65
N SER A 239 -5.34 -0.52 4.18
CA SER A 239 -4.10 -0.11 4.84
C SER A 239 -3.72 1.32 4.45
N GLU A 240 -3.41 2.13 5.48
CA GLU A 240 -2.88 3.48 5.31
C GLU A 240 -1.55 3.49 4.53
N THR A 241 -0.64 2.56 4.85
CA THR A 241 0.67 2.48 4.19
C THR A 241 0.52 2.21 2.70
N SER A 242 -0.41 1.34 2.32
CA SER A 242 -0.72 1.06 0.92
C SER A 242 -1.29 2.29 0.22
N ALA A 243 -2.27 2.96 0.82
CA ALA A 243 -2.91 4.12 0.23
C ALA A 243 -1.93 5.28 -0.01
N LEU A 244 -1.04 5.54 0.97
CA LEU A 244 0.02 6.55 0.84
C LEU A 244 1.00 6.19 -0.27
N ALA A 245 1.45 4.93 -0.33
CA ALA A 245 2.34 4.47 -1.39
C ALA A 245 1.67 4.55 -2.78
N MET A 246 0.36 4.27 -2.87
CA MET A 246 -0.41 4.44 -4.12
C MET A 246 -0.46 5.91 -4.54
N SER A 247 -0.63 6.82 -3.59
CA SER A 247 -0.65 8.26 -3.87
C SER A 247 0.68 8.75 -4.45
N VAL A 248 1.82 8.38 -3.86
CA VAL A 248 3.15 8.74 -4.37
C VAL A 248 3.36 8.23 -5.79
N ARG A 249 3.03 6.95 -6.05
CA ARG A 249 3.10 6.37 -7.39
C ARG A 249 2.19 7.11 -8.38
N SER A 250 0.99 7.45 -7.95
CA SER A 250 0.04 8.18 -8.76
C SER A 250 0.53 9.59 -9.13
N ILE A 251 1.18 10.29 -8.20
CA ILE A 251 1.79 11.60 -8.46
C ILE A 251 2.89 11.47 -9.52
N ILE A 252 3.78 10.48 -9.39
CA ILE A 252 4.84 10.22 -10.38
C ILE A 252 4.25 9.94 -11.77
N ALA A 253 3.19 9.13 -11.84
CA ALA A 253 2.51 8.85 -13.09
C ALA A 253 1.81 10.07 -13.69
N ALA A 254 1.25 10.95 -12.85
CA ALA A 254 0.62 12.18 -13.30
C ALA A 254 1.64 13.17 -13.86
N ILE A 255 2.82 13.29 -13.22
CA ILE A 255 3.95 14.08 -13.76
C ILE A 255 4.33 13.52 -15.14
N TRP A 256 4.47 12.20 -15.26
CA TRP A 256 4.78 11.55 -16.54
C TRP A 256 3.75 11.86 -17.62
N ALA A 257 2.47 11.73 -17.32
CA ALA A 257 1.40 11.98 -18.28
C ALA A 257 1.39 13.43 -18.81
N VAL A 258 1.78 14.42 -17.98
CA VAL A 258 1.78 15.84 -18.41
C VAL A 258 3.09 16.26 -19.09
N THR A 259 4.22 15.63 -18.76
CA THR A 259 5.52 16.02 -19.33
C THR A 259 5.97 15.18 -20.51
N GLU A 260 5.36 14.01 -20.78
CA GLU A 260 5.86 13.03 -21.76
C GLU A 260 6.20 13.62 -23.15
N GLN A 261 5.39 14.57 -23.64
CA GLN A 261 5.54 15.19 -24.96
C GLN A 261 6.56 16.34 -24.99
N ARG A 262 6.80 17.00 -23.85
CA ARG A 262 7.67 18.20 -23.74
C ARG A 262 9.06 17.83 -23.25
N ASP A 263 9.14 17.10 -22.15
CA ASP A 263 10.38 16.63 -21.54
C ASP A 263 10.17 15.21 -20.97
N SER A 264 10.60 14.23 -21.75
CA SER A 264 10.49 12.81 -21.37
C SER A 264 11.40 12.43 -20.20
N GLN A 265 12.41 13.25 -19.85
CA GLN A 265 13.34 12.98 -18.74
C GLN A 265 12.94 13.68 -17.43
N ALA A 266 11.99 14.63 -17.46
CA ALA A 266 11.55 15.37 -16.27
C ALA A 266 11.12 14.45 -15.11
N VAL A 267 10.40 13.37 -15.43
CA VAL A 267 9.93 12.38 -14.44
C VAL A 267 11.08 11.66 -13.78
N TYR A 268 12.09 11.28 -14.57
CA TYR A 268 13.24 10.53 -14.09
C TYR A 268 14.12 11.41 -13.19
N LYS A 269 14.29 12.69 -13.54
CA LYS A 269 14.89 13.70 -12.66
C LYS A 269 14.13 13.85 -11.34
N PHE A 270 12.79 13.94 -11.40
CA PHE A 270 11.97 14.00 -10.19
C PHE A 270 12.14 12.75 -9.31
N ILE A 271 12.20 11.55 -9.91
CA ILE A 271 12.49 10.30 -9.22
C ILE A 271 13.91 10.33 -8.61
N ASP A 272 14.90 10.87 -9.32
CA ASP A 272 16.26 10.98 -8.79
C ASP A 272 16.31 11.88 -7.56
N ASP A 273 15.70 13.06 -7.64
CA ASP A 273 15.68 14.05 -6.56
C ASP A 273 15.00 13.54 -5.29
N HIS A 274 13.94 12.73 -5.42
CA HIS A 274 13.12 12.29 -4.27
C HIS A 274 13.36 10.84 -3.82
N ILE A 275 13.71 9.94 -4.74
CA ILE A 275 13.86 8.51 -4.48
C ILE A 275 15.33 8.11 -4.47
N MET A 276 16.09 8.41 -5.54
CA MET A 276 17.50 7.98 -5.65
C MET A 276 18.46 8.82 -4.80
N SER A 277 18.07 10.02 -4.39
CA SER A 277 18.84 10.87 -3.47
C SER A 277 19.02 10.26 -2.07
N ARG A 278 18.25 9.23 -1.73
CA ARG A 278 18.33 8.53 -0.45
C ARG A 278 19.61 7.70 -0.35
N LYS A 279 20.25 7.73 0.82
CA LYS A 279 21.42 6.90 1.09
C LYS A 279 21.00 5.44 1.31
N LEU A 280 21.56 4.56 0.50
CA LEU A 280 21.59 3.11 0.71
C LEU A 280 23.04 2.64 0.68
N ASP A 281 23.42 1.81 1.64
CA ASP A 281 24.74 1.19 1.71
C ASP A 281 24.66 -0.25 1.23
N ILE A 282 25.09 -0.49 -0.01
CA ILE A 282 24.97 -1.79 -0.68
C ILE A 282 25.81 -2.87 0.01
N THR A 283 26.90 -2.48 0.67
CA THR A 283 27.82 -3.41 1.34
C THR A 283 27.14 -4.16 2.48
N LYS A 284 26.10 -3.58 3.09
CA LYS A 284 25.33 -4.20 4.18
C LYS A 284 24.27 -5.20 3.69
N MET A 285 24.10 -5.33 2.38
CA MET A 285 23.05 -6.17 1.79
C MET A 285 23.52 -7.58 1.43
N PHE A 286 24.83 -7.85 1.51
CA PHE A 286 25.38 -9.15 1.20
C PHE A 286 25.41 -10.05 2.43
N GLN A 287 25.12 -11.32 2.20
CA GLN A 287 25.37 -12.41 3.13
C GLN A 287 25.96 -13.57 2.33
N PHE A 288 27.23 -13.88 2.58
CA PHE A 288 27.92 -15.00 1.92
C PHE A 288 27.86 -16.25 2.78
N GLU A 289 27.70 -17.42 2.15
CA GLU A 289 27.74 -18.72 2.83
C GLU A 289 29.15 -19.34 2.77
N GLN A 290 29.70 -19.51 1.56
CA GLN A 290 31.01 -20.13 1.31
C GLN A 290 31.89 -19.24 0.42
N PRO A 291 32.34 -18.07 0.92
CA PRO A 291 33.00 -17.05 0.10
C PRO A 291 34.30 -17.53 -0.54
N THR A 292 35.04 -18.45 0.11
CA THR A 292 36.28 -18.99 -0.46
C THR A 292 36.03 -19.88 -1.69
N ARG A 293 34.91 -20.63 -1.71
CA ARG A 293 34.56 -21.51 -2.82
C ARG A 293 34.08 -20.68 -4.02
N GLU A 294 33.26 -19.67 -3.73
CA GLU A 294 32.76 -18.70 -4.70
C GLU A 294 33.91 -17.90 -5.34
N LEU A 295 34.85 -17.40 -4.54
CA LEU A 295 36.03 -16.71 -5.06
C LEU A 295 36.91 -17.59 -5.95
N ALA A 296 37.07 -18.88 -5.60
CA ALA A 296 37.81 -19.82 -6.44
C ALA A 296 37.11 -20.09 -7.78
N MET A 297 35.77 -20.15 -7.78
CA MET A 297 34.98 -20.26 -9.00
C MET A 297 35.06 -18.99 -9.85
N LEU A 298 35.03 -17.82 -9.21
CA LEU A 298 35.20 -16.53 -9.88
C LEU A 298 36.57 -16.46 -10.58
N CYS A 299 37.66 -16.76 -9.86
CA CYS A 299 39.00 -16.73 -10.45
C CYS A 299 39.12 -17.69 -11.64
N ARG A 300 38.55 -18.89 -11.53
CA ARG A 300 38.51 -19.86 -12.64
C ARG A 300 37.74 -19.32 -13.85
N ARG A 301 36.62 -18.64 -13.63
CA ARG A 301 35.78 -18.07 -14.70
C ARG A 301 36.48 -16.93 -15.42
N GLU A 302 37.14 -16.05 -14.69
CA GLU A 302 37.83 -14.87 -15.24
C GLU A 302 39.25 -15.21 -15.78
N GLY A 303 39.68 -16.48 -15.70
CA GLY A 303 41.02 -16.89 -16.17
C GLY A 303 42.17 -16.46 -15.26
N LEU A 304 41.89 -16.14 -14.00
CA LEU A 304 42.88 -15.75 -12.99
C LEU A 304 43.50 -16.99 -12.34
N GLU A 305 44.72 -16.82 -11.80
CA GLU A 305 45.36 -17.87 -11.01
C GLU A 305 44.55 -18.23 -9.77
N LYS A 306 44.72 -19.47 -9.29
CA LYS A 306 43.96 -19.97 -8.15
C LYS A 306 44.19 -19.08 -6.91
N PRO A 307 43.13 -18.60 -6.24
CA PRO A 307 43.28 -17.72 -5.10
C PRO A 307 43.90 -18.46 -3.91
N VAL A 308 44.98 -17.91 -3.36
CA VAL A 308 45.69 -18.45 -2.19
C VAL A 308 45.73 -17.42 -1.07
N SER A 309 45.26 -17.82 0.12
CA SER A 309 45.27 -16.96 1.31
C SER A 309 46.62 -17.05 2.02
N LYS A 310 47.32 -15.93 2.18
CA LYS A 310 48.62 -15.84 2.86
C LYS A 310 48.52 -14.92 4.07
N LEU A 311 49.20 -15.28 5.16
CA LEU A 311 49.32 -14.43 6.34
C LEU A 311 50.30 -13.29 6.05
N VAL A 312 49.86 -12.05 6.24
CA VAL A 312 50.67 -10.85 5.99
C VAL A 312 51.22 -10.29 7.28
N ALA A 313 50.37 -10.18 8.30
CA ALA A 313 50.78 -9.74 9.62
C ALA A 313 50.01 -10.49 10.70
N GLU A 314 50.62 -10.62 11.87
CA GLU A 314 49.95 -11.16 13.05
C GLU A 314 50.42 -10.49 14.32
N SER A 315 49.51 -10.42 15.30
CA SER A 315 49.81 -9.96 16.64
C SER A 315 48.97 -10.72 17.67
N GLY A 316 49.55 -10.97 18.85
CA GLY A 316 48.83 -11.57 19.98
C GLY A 316 48.32 -12.99 19.74
N ARG A 317 49.02 -13.83 18.96
CA ARG A 317 48.59 -15.20 18.59
C ARG A 317 48.12 -16.05 19.78
N LEU A 318 48.81 -15.97 20.92
CA LEU A 318 48.51 -16.72 22.14
C LEU A 318 47.72 -15.89 23.16
N SER A 319 47.03 -14.84 22.71
CA SER A 319 46.17 -14.00 23.55
C SER A 319 44.69 -14.36 23.38
N LYS A 320 43.84 -13.79 24.25
CA LYS A 320 42.38 -13.95 24.15
C LYS A 320 41.79 -13.33 22.87
N SER A 321 42.44 -12.29 22.35
CA SER A 321 41.99 -11.53 21.18
C SER A 321 43.17 -11.30 20.23
N PRO A 322 43.61 -12.35 19.50
CA PRO A 322 44.61 -12.20 18.46
C PRO A 322 44.12 -11.31 17.33
N VAL A 323 45.04 -10.80 16.52
CA VAL A 323 44.72 -10.17 15.23
C VAL A 323 45.58 -10.83 14.16
N PHE A 324 44.92 -11.48 13.21
CA PHE A 324 45.55 -12.03 12.01
C PHE A 324 45.10 -11.22 10.81
N ILE A 325 46.05 -10.72 10.03
CA ILE A 325 45.81 -10.04 8.75
C ILE A 325 46.20 -11.00 7.63
N VAL A 326 45.22 -11.38 6.83
CA VAL A 326 45.34 -12.34 5.74
C VAL A 326 44.94 -11.67 4.44
N HIS A 327 45.74 -11.85 3.41
CA HIS A 327 45.44 -11.38 2.06
C HIS A 327 45.19 -12.60 1.16
N VAL A 328 44.24 -12.47 0.24
CA VAL A 328 44.03 -13.46 -0.83
C VAL A 328 44.76 -12.97 -2.07
N PHE A 329 45.71 -13.78 -2.55
CA PHE A 329 46.49 -13.49 -3.75
C PHE A 329 46.05 -14.36 -4.92
N SER A 330 46.06 -13.79 -6.12
CA SER A 330 46.03 -14.52 -7.39
C SER A 330 47.31 -14.15 -8.14
N GLY A 331 48.27 -15.09 -8.19
CA GLY A 331 49.66 -14.77 -8.53
C GLY A 331 50.27 -13.78 -7.54
N GLU A 332 50.66 -12.62 -8.06
CA GLU A 332 51.23 -11.50 -7.30
C GLU A 332 50.18 -10.46 -6.88
N GLU A 333 49.00 -10.43 -7.51
CA GLU A 333 47.97 -9.43 -7.23
C GLU A 333 47.17 -9.81 -5.96
N THR A 334 46.93 -8.82 -5.10
CA THR A 334 46.07 -8.98 -3.92
C THR A 334 44.62 -8.67 -4.27
N LEU A 335 43.76 -9.68 -4.18
CA LEU A 335 42.34 -9.54 -4.50
C LEU A 335 41.53 -8.97 -3.33
N GLY A 336 41.90 -9.36 -2.11
CA GLY A 336 41.14 -9.00 -0.91
C GLY A 336 41.95 -9.15 0.36
N GLU A 337 41.59 -8.33 1.34
CA GLU A 337 42.25 -8.21 2.63
C GLU A 337 41.23 -8.53 3.73
N GLY A 338 41.67 -9.25 4.77
CA GLY A 338 40.80 -9.63 5.86
C GLY A 338 41.55 -9.72 7.17
N TYR A 339 41.00 -9.08 8.19
CA TYR A 339 41.47 -9.20 9.57
C TYR A 339 40.51 -10.05 10.38
N GLY A 340 41.01 -10.86 11.31
CA GLY A 340 40.16 -11.70 12.17
C GLY A 340 40.86 -12.14 13.45
N SER A 341 40.06 -12.55 14.43
CA SER A 341 40.55 -13.10 15.70
C SER A 341 41.08 -14.53 15.55
N SER A 342 40.71 -15.20 14.47
CA SER A 342 41.25 -16.51 14.08
C SER A 342 41.71 -16.51 12.62
N LEU A 343 42.65 -17.40 12.27
CA LEU A 343 43.10 -17.58 10.88
C LEU A 343 41.95 -17.93 9.94
N LYS A 344 40.97 -18.72 10.41
CA LYS A 344 39.78 -19.10 9.63
C LYS A 344 38.88 -17.90 9.36
N GLU A 345 38.68 -17.05 10.37
CA GLU A 345 37.88 -15.82 10.25
C GLU A 345 38.55 -14.80 9.33
N ALA A 346 39.85 -14.54 9.51
CA ALA A 346 40.61 -13.63 8.66
C ALA A 346 40.59 -14.09 7.19
N LYS A 347 40.78 -15.40 6.95
CA LYS A 347 40.66 -16.02 5.62
C LYS A 347 39.26 -15.84 5.01
N ALA A 348 38.20 -16.06 5.79
CA ALA A 348 36.84 -15.88 5.32
C ALA A 348 36.55 -14.42 4.97
N ARG A 349 36.98 -13.47 5.81
CA ARG A 349 36.82 -12.03 5.57
C ARG A 349 37.59 -11.53 4.36
N ALA A 350 38.81 -12.02 4.15
CA ALA A 350 39.60 -11.67 2.97
C ALA A 350 38.93 -12.14 1.68
N ALA A 351 38.29 -13.32 1.71
CA ALA A 351 37.50 -13.79 0.59
C ALA A 351 36.22 -12.96 0.38
N THR A 352 35.51 -12.58 1.45
CA THR A 352 34.33 -11.70 1.31
C THR A 352 34.71 -10.31 0.79
N ASP A 353 35.84 -9.75 1.20
CA ASP A 353 36.33 -8.46 0.70
C ASP A 353 36.62 -8.51 -0.81
N ALA A 354 37.29 -9.58 -1.28
CA ALA A 354 37.51 -9.80 -2.71
C ALA A 354 36.19 -9.90 -3.51
N LEU A 355 35.20 -10.64 -2.99
CA LEU A 355 33.88 -10.74 -3.60
C LEU A 355 33.13 -9.39 -3.58
N MET A 356 33.24 -8.62 -2.50
CA MET A 356 32.65 -7.28 -2.41
C MET A 356 33.24 -6.33 -3.44
N LYS A 357 34.57 -6.32 -3.59
CA LYS A 357 35.27 -5.53 -4.62
C LYS A 357 34.81 -5.91 -6.04
N TRP A 358 34.59 -7.21 -6.27
CA TRP A 358 34.06 -7.69 -7.54
C TRP A 358 32.61 -7.25 -7.80
N TYR A 359 31.71 -7.46 -6.84
CA TYR A 359 30.27 -7.22 -7.02
C TYR A 359 29.87 -5.74 -6.90
N CYS A 360 30.54 -4.99 -6.02
CA CYS A 360 30.30 -3.56 -5.80
C CYS A 360 31.19 -2.68 -6.68
N TYR A 361 31.75 -3.22 -7.77
CA TYR A 361 32.49 -2.43 -8.74
C TYR A 361 31.60 -1.34 -9.34
N GLU A 362 32.02 -0.08 -9.21
CA GLU A 362 31.32 1.09 -9.78
C GLU A 362 32.13 1.64 -10.97
N PRO A 363 31.70 1.43 -12.23
CA PRO A 363 32.37 2.02 -13.38
C PRO A 363 32.17 3.53 -13.43
N LEU A 364 33.11 4.24 -14.04
CA LEU A 364 32.95 5.68 -14.30
C LEU A 364 31.98 5.89 -15.48
N ALA A 365 31.22 6.98 -15.46
CA ALA A 365 30.27 7.30 -16.53
C ALA A 365 30.92 7.50 -17.93
N GLN A 366 32.24 7.69 -17.98
CA GLN A 366 33.01 7.79 -19.23
C GLN A 366 33.33 6.43 -19.85
N GLN A 367 33.24 5.35 -19.07
CA GLN A 367 33.48 3.99 -19.56
C GLN A 367 32.28 3.50 -20.37
N GLU A 368 32.54 2.58 -21.30
CA GLU A 368 31.46 1.89 -22.00
C GLU A 368 30.59 1.09 -21.02
N PRO A 369 29.27 0.94 -21.28
CA PRO A 369 28.39 0.19 -20.40
C PRO A 369 28.90 -1.23 -20.13
N VAL A 370 29.31 -1.48 -18.89
CA VAL A 370 29.79 -2.79 -18.45
C VAL A 370 28.59 -3.70 -18.23
N ILE A 371 28.57 -4.83 -18.93
CA ILE A 371 27.57 -5.89 -18.76
C ILE A 371 28.27 -7.08 -18.13
N ASP A 372 27.74 -7.58 -17.02
CA ASP A 372 28.33 -8.69 -16.29
C ASP A 372 27.98 -10.04 -16.95
N PRO A 373 28.82 -11.07 -16.80
CA PRO A 373 28.51 -12.43 -17.25
C PRO A 373 27.57 -13.19 -16.29
N GLY A 374 26.86 -12.47 -15.41
CA GLY A 374 25.98 -13.02 -14.39
C GLY A 374 26.68 -13.36 -13.07
N THR A 375 25.84 -13.72 -12.09
CA THR A 375 26.28 -14.15 -10.75
C THR A 375 27.10 -15.45 -10.82
N VAL A 376 28.09 -15.57 -9.94
CA VAL A 376 28.92 -16.79 -9.84
C VAL A 376 28.04 -17.92 -9.28
N VAL A 377 27.98 -19.05 -9.98
CA VAL A 377 27.24 -20.23 -9.55
C VAL A 377 28.23 -21.28 -9.07
N VAL A 378 28.03 -21.79 -7.85
CA VAL A 378 29.04 -22.51 -7.06
C VAL A 378 28.62 -23.92 -6.70
#